data_AF-A0A8I1I6Q1-F1
#
_entry.id   AF-A0A8I1I6Q1-F1
#
_cell.length_a   1.000
_cell.length_b   1.000
_cell.length_c   1.000
_cell.angle_alpha   90.00
_cell.angle_beta   90.00
_cell.angle_gamma   90.00
#
_symmetry.space_group_name_H-M   'P 1'
#
loop_
_entity.id
_entity.type
_entity.pdbx_description
1 polymer ?
#
loop_
_entity_poly.entity_id
_entity_poly.type
_entity_poly.pdbx_seq_one_letter_code
_entity_poly.pdbx_strand_id
1 'polypeptide(L)' 'MAWELNNFSKEREIRTLLSLAKVDNNVTDFCIVTWQQEETIHQDNVTINVIPLYKFLLAEQR' A
#
# COMPACT_ATOMS: atom_id res chain seq x y z
N MET A 1 -11.29 -9.69 -4.90
CA MET A 1 -9.92 -9.58 -5.42
C MET A 1 -9.79 -8.17 -6.00
N ALA A 2 -9.12 -7.25 -5.31
CA ALA A 2 -9.02 -5.86 -5.75
C ALA A 2 -7.99 -5.76 -6.88
N TRP A 3 -8.45 -5.94 -8.11
CA TRP A 3 -7.66 -5.61 -9.32
C TRP A 3 -7.46 -4.10 -9.47
N GLU A 4 -8.33 -3.31 -8.82
CA GLU A 4 -8.28 -1.86 -8.70
C GLU A 4 -8.58 -1.40 -7.26
N LEU A 5 -7.89 -0.35 -6.83
CA LEU A 5 -8.14 0.40 -5.62
C LEU A 5 -9.23 1.45 -5.92
N ASN A 6 -10.49 1.09 -5.66
CA ASN A 6 -11.62 2.00 -5.72
C ASN A 6 -11.89 2.62 -4.34
N ASN A 7 -12.75 3.64 -4.25
CA ASN A 7 -12.98 4.36 -2.98
C ASN A 7 -13.38 3.44 -1.82
N PHE A 8 -14.15 2.38 -2.08
CA PHE A 8 -14.59 1.45 -1.05
C PHE A 8 -13.46 0.51 -0.58
N SER A 9 -12.66 -0.02 -1.50
CA SER A 9 -11.50 -0.86 -1.13
C SER A 9 -10.38 -0.03 -0.52
N LYS A 10 -10.12 1.17 -1.05
CA LYS A 10 -9.05 2.09 -0.62
C LYS A 10 -9.08 2.33 0.89
N GLU A 11 -10.21 2.75 1.44
CA GLU A 11 -10.28 3.03 2.88
C GLU A 11 -10.07 1.78 3.74
N ARG A 12 -10.56 0.61 3.30
CA ARG A 12 -10.39 -0.63 4.06
C ARG A 12 -8.94 -1.09 4.05
N GLU A 13 -8.28 -1.09 2.89
CA GLU A 13 -6.88 -1.49 2.77
C GLU A 13 -5.97 -0.54 3.57
N ILE A 14 -6.18 0.78 3.45
CA ILE A 14 -5.43 1.78 4.22
C ILE A 14 -5.63 1.58 5.73
N ARG A 15 -6.87 1.43 6.21
CA ARG A 15 -7.15 1.20 7.64
C ARG A 15 -6.43 -0.02 8.19
N THR A 16 -6.33 -1.09 7.38
CA THR A 16 -5.64 -2.31 7.77
C THR A 16 -4.14 -2.08 7.92
N LEU A 17 -3.51 -1.39 6.97
CA LEU A 17 -2.07 -1.07 7.02
C LEU A 17 -1.73 -0.12 8.17
N LEU A 18 -2.57 0.90 8.41
CA LEU A 18 -2.42 1.79 9.56
C LEU A 18 -2.56 1.05 10.89
N SER A 19 -3.44 0.06 10.97
CA SER A 19 -3.56 -0.78 12.16
C SER A 19 -2.30 -1.62 12.38
N LEU A 20 -1.70 -2.15 11.32
CA LEU A 20 -0.45 -2.92 11.40
C LEU A 20 0.70 -2.02 11.89
N ALA A 21 0.83 -0.83 11.33
CA ALA A 21 1.86 0.16 11.70
C ALA A 21 1.82 0.55 13.18
N LYS A 22 0.63 0.51 13.80
CA LYS A 22 0.45 0.81 15.23
C LYS A 22 0.86 -0.35 16.15
N VAL A 23 0.92 -1.58 15.62
CA VAL A 23 1.21 -2.80 16.38
C VAL A 23 2.67 -3.22 16.23
N ASP A 24 3.25 -3.06 15.05
CA ASP A 24 4.64 -3.45 14.77
C ASP A 24 5.45 -2.28 14.20
N ASN A 25 6.35 -1.75 15.04
CA ASN A 25 7.24 -0.65 14.68
C ASN A 25 8.42 -1.10 13.79
N ASN A 26 8.61 -2.40 13.55
CA ASN A 26 9.68 -2.89 12.69
C ASN A 26 9.28 -2.87 11.20
N VAL A 27 7.99 -2.71 10.90
CA VAL A 27 7.51 -2.59 9.52
C VAL A 27 7.61 -1.14 9.08
N THR A 28 8.56 -0.87 8.18
CA THR A 28 8.83 0.48 7.66
C THR A 28 8.22 0.73 6.29
N ASP A 29 7.88 -0.33 5.56
CA ASP A 29 7.47 -0.27 4.15
C ASP A 29 6.05 -0.82 3.97
N PHE A 30 5.09 0.09 3.80
CA PHE A 30 3.71 -0.25 3.51
C PHE A 30 3.43 -0.09 2.02
N CYS A 31 2.88 -1.13 1.40
CA CYS A 31 2.65 -1.15 -0.03
C CYS A 31 1.32 -1.81 -0.39
N ILE A 32 0.62 -1.24 -1.36
CA ILE A 32 -0.56 -1.83 -2.01
C ILE A 32 -0.22 -2.06 -3.48
N VAL A 33 -0.22 -3.31 -3.91
CA VAL A 33 0.02 -3.66 -5.31
C VAL A 33 -1.30 -3.66 -6.07
N THR A 34 -1.40 -2.90 -7.16
CA THR A 34 -2.59 -2.79 -8.02
C THR A 34 -2.24 -3.13 -9.47
N TRP A 35 -3.22 -3.20 -10.37
CA TRP A 35 -2.92 -3.46 -11.78
C TRP A 35 -2.10 -2.33 -12.43
N GLN A 36 -2.60 -1.09 -12.33
CA GLN A 36 -2.02 0.07 -13.02
C GLN A 36 -1.89 1.33 -12.16
N GLN A 37 -2.48 1.38 -10.96
CA GLN A 37 -2.50 2.60 -10.17
C GLN A 37 -1.18 2.81 -9.44
N GLU A 38 -0.79 4.08 -9.36
CA GLU A 38 0.42 4.52 -8.69
C GLU A 38 0.11 5.79 -7.90
N GLU A 39 0.33 5.74 -6.60
CA GLU A 39 0.00 6.82 -5.66
C GLU A 39 0.83 6.65 -4.39
N THR A 40 1.20 7.76 -3.75
CA THR A 40 1.75 7.76 -2.40
C THR A 40 0.72 8.37 -1.45
N ILE A 41 0.36 7.62 -0.41
CA ILE A 41 -0.63 8.02 0.59
C ILE A 41 0.11 8.29 1.89
N HIS A 42 -0.09 9.48 2.46
CA HIS A 42 0.45 9.85 3.77
C HIS A 42 -0.69 9.99 4.78
N GLN A 43 -0.67 9.19 5.85
CA GLN A 43 -1.69 9.24 6.90
C GLN A 43 -1.13 8.74 8.24
N ASP A 44 -1.46 9.40 9.34
CA ASP A 44 -1.01 9.05 10.70
C ASP A 44 0.51 8.82 10.82
N ASN A 45 1.33 9.62 10.12
CA ASN A 45 2.79 9.47 10.04
C ASN A 45 3.28 8.17 9.37
N VAL A 46 2.38 7.44 8.69
CA VAL A 46 2.66 6.26 7.87
C VAL A 46 2.62 6.67 6.40
N THR A 47 3.58 6.17 5.63
CA THR A 47 3.59 6.30 4.16
C THR A 47 3.24 4.97 3.54
N ILE A 48 2.20 4.95 2.70
CA ILE A 48 1.74 3.77 1.96
C ILE A 48 1.94 4.01 0.47
N ASN A 49 2.69 3.12 -0.18
CA ASN A 49 2.95 3.18 -1.61
C ASN A 49 1.99 2.28 -2.37
N VAL A 50 1.11 2.88 -3.16
CA VAL A 50 0.32 2.15 -4.15
C VAL A 50 1.18 2.03 -5.40
N ILE A 51 1.49 0.80 -5.81
CA ILE A 51 2.34 0.55 -6.97
C ILE A 51 1.66 -0.40 -7.96
N PRO A 52 1.90 -0.22 -9.27
CA PRO A 52 1.49 -1.19 -10.27
C PRO A 52 2.21 -2.52 -10.10
N LEU A 53 1.53 -3.62 -10.41
CA LEU A 53 2.03 -4.99 -10.30
C LEU A 53 3.30 -5.18 -11.12
N TYR A 54 3.35 -4.65 -12.35
CA TYR A 54 4.53 -4.77 -13.18
C TYR A 54 5.74 -4.06 -12.56
N LYS A 55 5.55 -2.90 -11.89
CA LYS A 55 6.64 -2.20 -11.18
C LYS A 55 7.08 -2.98 -9.96
N PHE A 56 6.15 -3.58 -9.22
CA PHE A 56 6.48 -4.42 -8.07
C PHE A 56 7.31 -5.64 -8.47
N LEU A 57 6.91 -6.34 -9.53
CA LEU A 57 7.60 -7.54 -10.00
C LEU A 57 8.96 -7.26 -10.65
N LEU A 58 9.11 -6.08 -11.26
CA LEU A 58 10.34 -5.66 -11.95
C LEU A 58 11.26 -4.81 -11.06
N ALA A 59 10.84 -4.44 -9.86
CA ALA A 59 11.72 -3.79 -8.90
C ALA A 59 12.83 -4.79 -8.55
N GLU A 60 14.08 -4.48 -8.94
CA GLU A 60 15.25 -5.21 -8.44
C GLU A 60 15.16 -5.27 -6.92
N GLN A 61 15.36 -6.47 -6.36
CA GLN A 61 15.11 -6.74 -4.95
C GLN A 61 15.82 -5.70 -4.08
N ARG A 62 15.03 -4.86 -3.41
CA ARG A 62 15.50 -3.90 -2.41
C ARG A 62 16.09 -4.61 -1.20
#